data_AF-A0A974SZ15-F1
#
_entry.id   AF-A0A974SZ15-F1
#
_cell.length_a   1.000
_cell.length_b   1.000
_cell.length_c   1.000
_cell.angle_alpha   90.00
_cell.angle_beta   90.00
_cell.angle_gamma   90.00
#
_symmetry.space_group_name_H-M   'P 1'
#
loop_
_entity.id
_entity.type
_entity.pdbx_description
1 polymer ?
#
loop_
_entity_poly.entity_id
_entity_poly.type
_entity_poly.pdbx_seq_one_letter_code
_entity_poly.pdbx_strand_id
1 'polypeptide(L)'
;MRKGDRYSSSSWTDDVGVERSEMGETNPHSLSSMDNHFHATYKFMIEPGAKNTAQWLVTGQLFTGGTPPFEIKFMGNDKMAVVIKNGTSSSPVEKTVYLDSADIQRGKWYDMEVDVKFDAAGNNGHAYVWRDGTQIANYNGKIGYTNATQAWWEMGVYRKSPSGGETFAVNYKDVDLTYGASGHSDIISR
;
A
#
# COMPACT_ATOMS: atom_id res chain seq x y z
N MET A 1 13.07 -10.70 -5.38
CA MET A 1 12.74 -11.58 -4.24
C MET A 1 12.56 -13.03 -4.71
N ARG A 2 13.17 -13.98 -4.03
CA ARG A 2 13.09 -15.43 -4.24
C ARG A 2 12.43 -16.10 -3.04
N LYS A 3 12.06 -17.36 -3.20
CA LYS A 3 11.50 -18.17 -2.11
C LYS A 3 12.47 -18.22 -0.92
N GLY A 4 11.99 -17.85 0.26
CA GLY A 4 12.78 -17.83 1.50
C GLY A 4 13.50 -16.52 1.82
N ASP A 5 13.40 -15.48 0.97
CA ASP A 5 13.93 -14.15 1.27
C ASP A 5 13.12 -13.48 2.39
N ARG A 6 13.47 -13.77 3.66
CA ARG A 6 12.81 -13.20 4.84
C ARG A 6 13.55 -11.96 5.34
N TYR A 7 12.80 -10.96 5.78
CA TYR A 7 13.39 -9.84 6.49
C TYR A 7 13.68 -10.21 7.96
N SER A 8 14.84 -9.76 8.45
CA SER A 8 15.23 -9.88 9.85
C SER A 8 16.05 -8.67 10.27
N SER A 9 15.82 -8.23 11.49
CA SER A 9 16.49 -7.13 12.20
C SER A 9 16.65 -7.51 13.67
N SER A 10 17.30 -6.66 14.47
CA SER A 10 17.43 -6.88 15.92
C SER A 10 16.09 -6.87 16.66
N SER A 11 15.08 -6.17 16.14
CA SER A 11 13.76 -6.00 16.77
C SER A 11 12.66 -6.87 16.18
N TRP A 12 12.86 -7.45 14.99
CA TRP A 12 11.82 -8.20 14.29
C TRP A 12 12.41 -9.20 13.30
N THR A 13 11.76 -10.36 13.19
CA THR A 13 12.00 -11.33 12.11
C THR A 13 10.67 -11.80 11.56
N ASP A 14 10.55 -11.80 10.23
CA ASP A 14 9.35 -12.27 9.57
C ASP A 14 9.13 -13.78 9.78
N ASP A 15 7.85 -14.14 9.92
CA ASP A 15 7.43 -15.54 10.05
C ASP A 15 7.90 -16.43 8.90
N VAL A 16 7.93 -17.73 9.15
CA VAL A 16 8.08 -18.72 8.09
C VAL A 16 7.00 -18.52 7.01
N GLY A 17 7.45 -18.48 5.75
CA GLY A 17 6.57 -18.26 4.59
C GLY A 17 6.21 -16.80 4.35
N VAL A 18 6.73 -15.86 5.13
CA VAL A 18 6.67 -14.43 4.82
C VAL A 18 7.99 -14.01 4.20
N GLU A 19 7.91 -13.25 3.11
CA GLU A 19 9.07 -12.77 2.37
C GLU A 19 8.92 -11.26 2.15
N ARG A 20 10.00 -10.51 2.39
CA ARG A 20 9.98 -9.04 2.35
C ARG A 20 11.26 -8.47 1.77
N SER A 21 11.08 -7.53 0.85
CA SER A 21 12.09 -6.60 0.36
C SER A 21 11.40 -5.27 0.09
N GLU A 22 11.43 -4.37 1.08
CA GLU A 22 10.75 -3.08 1.05
C GLU A 22 11.74 -1.96 1.38
N MET A 23 11.44 -0.78 0.84
CA MET A 23 12.01 0.49 1.24
C MET A 23 10.91 1.31 1.89
N GLY A 24 11.22 1.99 2.99
CA GLY A 24 10.30 2.84 3.71
C GLY A 24 10.96 4.13 4.12
N GLU A 25 10.15 5.12 4.45
CA GLU A 25 10.67 6.35 5.05
C GLU A 25 11.26 6.06 6.43
N THR A 26 12.37 6.71 6.75
CA THR A 26 13.00 6.59 8.07
C THR A 26 12.34 7.47 9.12
N ASN A 27 11.61 8.52 8.70
CA ASN A 27 10.97 9.48 9.58
C ASN A 27 9.45 9.33 9.48
N PRO A 28 8.78 8.87 10.54
CA PRO A 28 7.34 8.74 10.55
C PRO A 28 6.65 10.10 10.70
N HIS A 29 5.51 10.28 10.04
CA HIS A 29 4.73 11.51 10.04
C HIS A 29 3.63 11.47 11.08
N SER A 30 3.36 12.61 11.72
CA SER A 30 2.30 12.75 12.72
C SER A 30 0.92 12.56 12.10
N LEU A 31 0.03 11.82 12.76
CA LEU A 31 -1.39 11.72 12.39
C LEU A 31 -2.27 12.73 13.16
N SER A 32 -1.71 13.90 13.45
CA SER A 32 -2.49 15.00 14.03
C SER A 32 -3.63 15.42 13.08
N SER A 33 -4.64 16.12 13.59
CA SER A 33 -5.79 16.57 12.77
C SER A 33 -5.43 17.45 11.56
N MET A 34 -4.21 18.01 11.52
CA MET A 34 -3.72 18.81 10.38
C MET A 34 -2.74 18.04 9.48
N ASP A 35 -2.23 16.90 9.95
CA ASP A 35 -1.13 16.15 9.30
C ASP A 35 -1.55 14.75 8.82
N ASN A 36 -2.83 14.41 8.94
CA ASN A 36 -3.39 13.10 8.62
C ASN A 36 -3.60 12.83 7.12
N HIS A 37 -3.05 13.66 6.24
CA HIS A 37 -3.16 13.55 4.78
C HIS A 37 -1.82 13.09 4.21
N PHE A 38 -1.88 12.10 3.34
CA PHE A 38 -0.79 11.58 2.53
C PHE A 38 -1.16 11.67 1.05
N HIS A 39 -0.23 12.15 0.23
CA HIS A 39 -0.31 12.04 -1.21
C HIS A 39 1.00 11.48 -1.77
N ALA A 40 0.89 10.61 -2.75
CA ALA A 40 2.03 10.05 -3.43
C ALA A 40 1.77 9.91 -4.92
N THR A 41 2.79 10.24 -5.71
CA THR A 41 2.87 9.83 -7.11
C THR A 41 4.11 8.98 -7.31
N TYR A 42 3.97 7.93 -8.12
CA TYR A 42 5.10 7.08 -8.48
C TYR A 42 4.76 6.27 -9.72
N LYS A 43 5.78 5.75 -10.39
CA LYS A 43 5.61 4.74 -11.42
C LYS A 43 6.06 3.39 -10.88
N PHE A 44 5.32 2.33 -11.19
CA PHE A 44 5.76 0.97 -10.87
C PHE A 44 5.65 0.02 -12.07
N MET A 45 6.50 -1.01 -12.07
CA MET A 45 6.45 -2.12 -13.02
C MET A 45 6.74 -3.43 -12.29
N ILE A 46 5.87 -4.43 -12.43
CA ILE A 46 6.23 -5.82 -12.13
C ILE A 46 6.96 -6.40 -13.33
N GLU A 47 8.15 -6.97 -13.14
CA GLU A 47 8.94 -7.55 -14.22
C GLU A 47 8.23 -8.74 -14.91
N PRO A 48 8.47 -8.96 -16.22
CA PRO A 48 8.01 -10.16 -16.91
C PRO A 48 8.43 -11.44 -16.17
N GLY A 49 7.52 -12.42 -16.08
CA GLY A 49 7.80 -13.68 -15.40
C GLY A 49 6.54 -14.44 -15.01
N ALA A 50 6.71 -15.50 -14.22
CA ALA A 50 5.60 -16.27 -13.68
C ALA A 50 4.71 -15.41 -12.77
N LYS A 51 3.39 -15.64 -12.84
CA LYS A 51 2.41 -14.94 -12.01
C LYS A 51 2.67 -15.17 -10.51
N ASN A 52 2.30 -14.20 -9.70
CA ASN A 52 2.34 -14.34 -8.25
C ASN A 52 1.41 -15.48 -7.81
N THR A 53 1.84 -16.29 -6.84
CA THR A 53 1.02 -17.34 -6.24
C THR A 53 0.85 -17.15 -4.73
N ALA A 54 1.36 -16.05 -4.19
CA ALA A 54 1.20 -15.70 -2.79
C ALA A 54 -0.27 -15.48 -2.43
N GLN A 55 -0.63 -15.81 -1.19
CA GLN A 55 -1.97 -15.54 -0.64
C GLN A 55 -2.31 -14.04 -0.70
N TRP A 56 -1.30 -13.22 -0.43
CA TRP A 56 -1.29 -11.78 -0.66
C TRP A 56 0.14 -11.33 -0.97
N LEU A 57 0.25 -10.24 -1.72
CA LEU A 57 1.51 -9.56 -2.01
C LEU A 57 1.29 -8.05 -1.98
N VAL A 58 1.84 -7.35 -1.01
CA VAL A 58 1.80 -5.89 -0.88
C VAL A 58 2.95 -5.27 -1.66
N THR A 59 2.66 -4.15 -2.32
CA THR A 59 3.66 -3.36 -3.08
C THR A 59 3.76 -1.91 -2.63
N GLY A 60 2.73 -1.38 -1.99
CA GLY A 60 2.76 -0.08 -1.34
C GLY A 60 1.83 -0.09 -0.13
N GLN A 61 2.23 0.53 0.97
CA GLN A 61 1.44 0.59 2.19
C GLN A 61 1.74 1.85 2.99
N LEU A 62 0.71 2.37 3.67
CA LEU A 62 0.91 3.29 4.78
C LEU A 62 0.94 2.46 6.05
N PHE A 63 2.06 2.47 6.76
CA PHE A 63 2.30 1.67 7.95
C PHE A 63 2.25 2.52 9.22
N THR A 64 1.71 1.98 10.31
CA THR A 64 1.52 2.69 11.60
C THR A 64 2.01 1.91 12.82
N GLY A 65 3.00 1.02 12.66
CA GLY A 65 3.54 0.20 13.75
C GLY A 65 2.83 -1.14 14.00
N GLY A 66 2.19 -1.73 12.98
CA GLY A 66 1.41 -2.97 13.14
C GLY A 66 0.84 -3.49 11.82
N THR A 67 -0.47 -3.70 11.72
CA THR A 67 -1.11 -4.00 10.43
C THR A 67 -1.35 -2.72 9.64
N PRO A 68 -0.90 -2.57 8.38
CA PRO A 68 -1.06 -1.31 7.64
C PRO A 68 -2.54 -0.95 7.42
N PRO A 69 -2.99 0.28 7.73
CA PRO A 69 -4.36 0.71 7.46
C PRO A 69 -4.68 0.99 5.98
N PHE A 70 -3.68 1.08 5.12
CA PHE A 70 -3.85 1.21 3.68
C PHE A 70 -2.81 0.36 2.95
N GLU A 71 -3.24 -0.39 1.95
CA GLU A 71 -2.40 -1.30 1.16
C GLU A 71 -2.80 -1.25 -0.32
N ILE A 72 -1.79 -1.18 -1.19
CA ILE A 72 -1.86 -1.60 -2.59
C ILE A 72 -1.25 -3.00 -2.66
N LYS A 73 -2.10 -4.00 -2.90
CA LYS A 73 -1.69 -5.41 -2.90
C LYS A 73 -2.20 -6.17 -4.11
N PHE A 74 -1.69 -7.37 -4.30
CA PHE A 74 -2.07 -8.29 -5.36
C PHE A 74 -2.69 -9.55 -4.76
N MET A 75 -3.81 -9.96 -5.34
CA MET A 75 -4.59 -11.12 -4.92
C MET A 75 -4.87 -12.01 -6.12
N GLY A 76 -5.06 -13.31 -5.88
CA GLY A 76 -5.53 -14.25 -6.90
C GLY A 76 -4.72 -14.19 -8.20
N ASN A 77 -3.38 -14.21 -8.06
CA ASN A 77 -2.35 -13.84 -9.02
C ASN A 77 -1.91 -12.37 -8.96
N ASP A 78 -2.06 -11.65 -10.07
CA ASP A 78 -1.57 -10.28 -10.26
C ASP A 78 -2.75 -9.30 -10.41
N LYS A 79 -3.91 -9.61 -9.83
CA LYS A 79 -5.04 -8.66 -9.73
C LYS A 79 -4.73 -7.65 -8.64
N MET A 80 -4.62 -6.38 -9.01
CA MET A 80 -4.35 -5.33 -8.04
C MET A 80 -5.60 -5.07 -7.20
N ALA A 81 -5.40 -4.86 -5.92
CA ALA A 81 -6.41 -4.53 -4.94
C ALA A 81 -5.96 -3.31 -4.14
N VAL A 82 -6.92 -2.44 -3.82
CA VAL A 82 -6.74 -1.37 -2.84
C VAL A 82 -7.53 -1.78 -1.61
N VAL A 83 -6.85 -1.85 -0.48
CA VAL A 83 -7.43 -2.29 0.78
C VAL A 83 -7.19 -1.24 1.85
N ILE A 84 -8.24 -1.02 2.64
CA ILE A 84 -8.23 -0.12 3.77
C ILE A 84 -8.56 -0.90 5.04
N LYS A 85 -8.13 -0.38 6.19
CA LYS A 85 -8.53 -0.87 7.50
C LYS A 85 -8.86 0.30 8.43
N ASN A 86 -9.79 0.06 9.35
CA ASN A 86 -10.10 1.00 10.44
C ASN A 86 -10.35 0.26 11.77
N GLY A 87 -10.55 1.03 12.85
CA GLY A 87 -10.76 0.49 14.20
C GLY A 87 -9.53 0.69 15.09
N THR A 88 -9.03 -0.38 15.71
CA THR A 88 -7.73 -0.37 16.41
C THR A 88 -6.75 -1.28 15.68
N SER A 89 -5.44 -1.02 15.81
CA SER A 89 -4.42 -1.85 15.17
C SER A 89 -4.43 -3.33 15.63
N SER A 90 -4.99 -3.61 16.81
CA SER A 90 -5.18 -4.97 17.35
C SER A 90 -6.48 -5.65 16.92
N SER A 91 -7.45 -4.90 16.42
CA SER A 91 -8.74 -5.39 15.96
C SER A 91 -9.19 -4.61 14.71
N PRO A 92 -8.46 -4.75 13.59
CA PRO A 92 -8.75 -4.00 12.38
C PRO A 92 -10.01 -4.57 11.69
N VAL A 93 -10.86 -3.67 11.21
CA VAL A 93 -11.91 -4.00 10.22
C VAL A 93 -11.33 -3.74 8.84
N GLU A 94 -11.09 -4.79 8.07
CA GLU A 94 -10.56 -4.71 6.70
C GLU A 94 -11.68 -4.57 5.67
N LYS A 95 -11.44 -3.73 4.65
CA LYS A 95 -12.31 -3.60 3.47
C LYS A 95 -11.48 -3.49 2.20
N THR A 96 -11.77 -4.35 1.23
CA THR A 96 -11.28 -4.17 -0.15
C THR A 96 -12.16 -3.14 -0.86
N VAL A 97 -11.57 -1.99 -1.22
CA VAL A 97 -12.29 -0.88 -1.88
C VAL A 97 -12.11 -0.89 -3.39
N TYR A 98 -11.13 -1.63 -3.89
CA TYR A 98 -10.96 -1.94 -5.30
C TYR A 98 -10.34 -3.32 -5.47
N LEU A 99 -10.75 -4.04 -6.50
CA LEU A 99 -10.11 -5.26 -6.97
C LEU A 99 -10.25 -5.33 -8.49
N ASP A 100 -9.13 -5.48 -9.18
CA ASP A 100 -9.13 -5.67 -10.62
C ASP A 100 -9.94 -6.93 -11.01
N SER A 101 -10.66 -6.83 -12.13
CA SER A 101 -11.32 -8.01 -12.73
C SER A 101 -10.33 -8.95 -13.41
N ALA A 102 -9.20 -8.43 -13.88
CA ALA A 102 -8.13 -9.15 -14.59
C ALA A 102 -6.75 -8.86 -13.99
N ASP A 103 -5.78 -9.71 -14.29
CA ASP A 103 -4.39 -9.47 -13.89
C ASP A 103 -3.85 -8.20 -14.54
N ILE A 104 -2.95 -7.49 -13.85
CA ILE A 104 -2.18 -6.43 -14.51
C ILE A 104 -1.27 -7.03 -15.59
N GLN A 105 -0.94 -6.23 -16.60
CA GLN A 105 0.10 -6.57 -17.56
C GLN A 105 1.49 -6.35 -16.93
N ARG A 106 2.27 -7.41 -16.76
CA ARG A 106 3.70 -7.35 -16.38
C ARG A 106 4.55 -6.75 -17.51
N GLY A 107 5.68 -6.15 -17.15
CA GLY A 107 6.56 -5.45 -18.08
C GLY A 107 6.05 -4.08 -18.52
N LYS A 108 4.84 -3.68 -18.10
CA LYS A 108 4.27 -2.35 -18.31
C LYS A 108 4.53 -1.47 -17.10
N TRP A 109 4.99 -0.24 -17.34
CA TRP A 109 4.99 0.82 -16.34
C TRP A 109 3.57 1.36 -16.16
N TYR A 110 3.14 1.47 -14.90
CA TYR A 110 1.89 2.11 -14.51
C TYR A 110 2.19 3.40 -13.77
N ASP A 111 1.41 4.43 -14.08
CA ASP A 111 1.44 5.71 -13.36
C ASP A 111 0.45 5.62 -12.21
N MET A 112 0.95 5.72 -10.98
CA MET A 112 0.14 5.65 -9.76
C MET A 112 0.06 7.01 -9.10
N GLU A 113 -1.13 7.32 -8.62
CA GLU A 113 -1.38 8.41 -7.70
C GLU A 113 -2.24 7.89 -6.56
N VAL A 114 -1.85 8.22 -5.34
CA VAL A 114 -2.50 7.80 -4.10
C VAL A 114 -2.74 9.04 -3.28
N ASP A 115 -3.98 9.23 -2.84
CA ASP A 115 -4.38 10.31 -1.96
C ASP A 115 -5.21 9.72 -0.81
N VAL A 116 -4.66 9.79 0.41
CA VAL A 116 -5.23 9.16 1.60
C VAL A 116 -5.32 10.18 2.71
N LYS A 117 -6.50 10.29 3.32
CA LYS A 117 -6.71 11.07 4.54
C LYS A 117 -7.21 10.16 5.65
N PHE A 118 -6.44 10.03 6.71
CA PHE A 118 -6.80 9.22 7.86
C PHE A 118 -7.88 9.91 8.71
N ASP A 119 -8.98 9.23 8.94
CA ASP A 119 -10.02 9.64 9.87
C ASP A 119 -10.60 8.38 10.52
N ALA A 120 -9.89 7.89 11.54
CA ALA A 120 -10.21 6.60 12.15
C ALA A 120 -11.56 6.59 12.89
N ALA A 121 -12.02 7.75 13.37
CA ALA A 121 -13.23 7.88 14.19
C ALA A 121 -14.39 8.56 13.46
N GLY A 122 -14.12 9.41 12.47
CA GLY A 122 -15.10 10.21 11.74
C GLY A 122 -15.50 9.63 10.38
N ASN A 123 -15.99 10.51 9.49
CA ASN A 123 -16.46 10.16 8.15
C ASN A 123 -15.81 11.05 7.06
N ASN A 124 -14.78 11.82 7.42
CA ASN A 124 -14.09 12.77 6.54
C ASN A 124 -12.76 12.21 5.98
N GLY A 125 -12.50 10.92 6.22
CA GLY A 125 -11.37 10.21 5.66
C GLY A 125 -11.67 9.69 4.26
N HIS A 126 -10.62 9.42 3.51
CA HIS A 126 -10.75 8.91 2.16
C HIS A 126 -9.51 8.11 1.74
N ALA A 127 -9.71 7.29 0.71
CA ALA A 127 -8.64 6.63 -0.01
C ALA A 127 -8.98 6.68 -1.50
N TYR A 128 -8.27 7.55 -2.19
CA TYR A 128 -8.37 7.73 -3.62
C TYR A 128 -7.10 7.20 -4.27
N VAL A 129 -7.29 6.41 -5.33
CA VAL A 129 -6.18 5.83 -6.07
C VAL A 129 -6.48 5.94 -7.55
N TRP A 130 -5.52 6.48 -8.29
CA TRP A 130 -5.52 6.50 -9.74
C TRP A 130 -4.42 5.61 -10.28
N ARG A 131 -4.72 4.95 -11.39
CA ARG A 131 -3.77 4.19 -12.19
C ARG A 131 -3.91 4.59 -13.64
N ASP A 132 -2.82 5.01 -14.27
CA ASP A 132 -2.79 5.54 -15.64
C ASP A 132 -3.83 6.65 -15.86
N GLY A 133 -3.98 7.53 -14.85
CA GLY A 133 -4.96 8.64 -14.84
C GLY A 133 -6.42 8.24 -14.65
N THR A 134 -6.74 6.95 -14.49
CA THR A 134 -8.10 6.47 -14.18
C THR A 134 -8.25 6.23 -12.69
N GLN A 135 -9.26 6.84 -12.07
CA GLN A 135 -9.57 6.61 -10.65
C GLN A 135 -10.11 5.18 -10.47
N ILE A 136 -9.35 4.33 -9.81
CA ILE A 136 -9.72 2.93 -9.55
C ILE A 136 -10.33 2.75 -8.16
N ALA A 137 -9.92 3.55 -7.17
CA ALA A 137 -10.53 3.58 -5.86
C ALA A 137 -11.04 4.99 -5.57
N ASN A 138 -12.31 5.09 -5.18
CA ASN A 138 -12.96 6.32 -4.74
C ASN A 138 -13.70 6.06 -3.42
N TYR A 139 -12.95 5.87 -2.34
CA TYR A 139 -13.50 5.55 -1.04
C TYR A 139 -13.60 6.79 -0.14
N ASN A 140 -14.76 6.96 0.50
CA ASN A 140 -14.99 7.92 1.58
C ASN A 140 -15.44 7.17 2.85
N GLY A 141 -14.95 7.59 4.01
CA GLY A 141 -15.32 7.06 5.31
C GLY A 141 -14.14 6.78 6.23
N LYS A 142 -14.35 5.89 7.20
CA LYS A 142 -13.35 5.53 8.21
C LYS A 142 -12.15 4.81 7.62
N ILE A 143 -10.96 5.36 7.85
CA ILE A 143 -9.68 4.76 7.51
C ILE A 143 -8.63 5.14 8.54
N GLY A 144 -7.75 4.20 8.91
CA GLY A 144 -6.76 4.37 9.97
C GLY A 144 -7.25 3.89 11.33
N TYR A 145 -6.35 3.90 12.31
CA TYR A 145 -6.64 3.40 13.66
C TYR A 145 -6.72 4.53 14.68
N THR A 146 -7.64 4.39 15.63
CA THR A 146 -7.83 5.39 16.70
C THR A 146 -6.66 5.45 17.69
N ASN A 147 -5.82 4.41 17.73
CA ASN A 147 -4.62 4.32 18.55
C ASN A 147 -3.31 4.58 17.78
N ALA A 148 -3.38 4.90 16.48
CA ALA A 148 -2.20 5.27 15.70
C ALA A 148 -1.93 6.78 15.86
N THR A 149 -0.67 7.13 16.14
CA THR A 149 -0.23 8.52 16.25
C THR A 149 0.67 8.96 15.10
N GLN A 150 1.17 8.00 14.32
CA GLN A 150 2.07 8.25 13.20
C GLN A 150 1.85 7.27 12.05
N ALA A 151 2.22 7.68 10.83
CA ALA A 151 2.25 6.84 9.65
C ALA A 151 3.48 7.14 8.77
N TRP A 152 3.89 6.16 7.97
CA TRP A 152 4.91 6.34 6.92
C TRP A 152 4.62 5.43 5.74
N TRP A 153 5.12 5.82 4.56
CA TRP A 153 4.99 5.02 3.35
C TRP A 153 6.10 3.98 3.27
N GLU A 154 5.71 2.76 2.89
CA GLU A 154 6.62 1.69 2.50
C GLU A 154 6.22 1.17 1.13
N MET A 155 7.21 0.84 0.29
CA MET A 155 7.00 0.23 -1.01
C MET A 155 8.04 -0.86 -1.28
N GLY A 156 7.65 -1.87 -2.05
CA GLY A 156 8.54 -3.00 -2.32
C GLY A 156 7.76 -4.26 -2.62
N VAL A 157 8.23 -5.39 -2.09
CA VAL A 157 7.54 -6.67 -2.15
C VAL A 157 7.43 -7.20 -0.74
N TYR A 158 6.20 -7.37 -0.26
CA TYR A 158 5.92 -8.07 0.98
C TYR A 158 4.85 -9.12 0.72
N ARG A 159 5.16 -10.41 0.83
CA ARG A 159 4.24 -11.48 0.42
C ARG A 159 4.19 -12.66 1.38
N LYS A 160 3.07 -13.39 1.35
CA LYS A 160 2.82 -14.57 2.18
C LYS A 160 2.60 -15.83 1.37
N SER A 161 3.32 -16.87 1.75
CA SER A 161 3.18 -18.25 1.32
C SER A 161 3.15 -18.43 -0.21
N PRO A 162 4.15 -17.93 -0.96
CA PRO A 162 4.25 -18.25 -2.38
C PRO A 162 4.44 -19.77 -2.57
N SER A 163 3.69 -20.36 -3.49
CA SER A 163 3.65 -21.81 -3.69
C SER A 163 4.27 -22.26 -5.01
N GLY A 164 4.35 -21.39 -6.02
CA GLY A 164 4.89 -21.69 -7.34
C GLY A 164 6.42 -21.64 -7.44
N GLY A 165 7.12 -21.24 -6.39
CA GLY A 165 8.58 -21.04 -6.43
C GLY A 165 9.00 -19.86 -7.30
N GLU A 166 8.05 -19.00 -7.67
CA GLU A 166 8.28 -17.85 -8.53
C GLU A 166 9.14 -16.78 -7.86
N THR A 167 10.01 -16.18 -8.67
CA THR A 167 10.66 -14.94 -8.31
C THR A 167 9.73 -13.77 -8.59
N PHE A 168 9.76 -12.77 -7.71
CA PHE A 168 9.01 -11.54 -7.91
C PHE A 168 9.96 -10.35 -7.81
N ALA A 169 9.84 -9.44 -8.77
CA ALA A 169 10.58 -8.20 -8.83
C ALA A 169 9.64 -7.08 -9.25
N VAL A 170 9.76 -5.96 -8.56
CA VAL A 170 9.03 -4.73 -8.82
C VAL A 170 10.04 -3.59 -8.87
N ASN A 171 9.85 -2.71 -9.84
CA ASN A 171 10.66 -1.54 -10.04
C ASN A 171 9.81 -0.30 -9.75
N TYR A 172 10.42 0.70 -9.12
CA TYR A 172 9.83 2.00 -8.84
C TYR A 172 10.70 3.11 -9.43
N LYS A 173 10.07 4.20 -9.87
CA LYS A 173 10.75 5.43 -10.26
C LYS A 173 9.81 6.62 -10.12
N ASP A 174 10.39 7.83 -10.20
CA ASP A 174 9.65 9.09 -10.16
C ASP A 174 8.76 9.17 -8.91
N VAL A 175 9.28 8.73 -7.76
CA VAL A 175 8.56 8.72 -6.48
C VAL A 175 8.57 10.11 -5.89
N ASP A 176 7.38 10.65 -5.64
CA ASP A 176 7.16 11.90 -4.91
C ASP A 176 6.13 11.65 -3.81
N LEU A 177 6.47 12.04 -2.58
CA LEU A 177 5.64 11.83 -1.38
C LEU A 177 5.42 13.18 -0.69
N THR A 178 4.17 13.47 -0.37
CA THR A 178 3.78 14.68 0.36
C THR A 178 2.83 14.34 1.50
N TYR A 179 2.90 15.14 2.58
CA TYR A 179 2.20 14.90 3.83
C TYR A 179 1.58 16.18 4.40
N GLY A 180 0.57 15.99 5.25
CA GLY A 180 -0.16 17.05 5.94
C GLY A 180 -0.81 18.05 5.00
N ALA A 181 -0.84 19.33 5.40
CA ALA A 181 -1.50 20.38 4.61
C ALA A 181 -0.97 20.52 3.16
N SER A 182 0.28 20.10 2.91
CA SER A 182 0.88 20.10 1.58
C SER A 182 0.51 18.88 0.72
N GLY A 183 -0.03 17.82 1.33
CA GLY A 183 -0.57 16.65 0.62
C GLY A 183 -1.97 16.88 0.03
N HIS A 184 -2.54 18.07 0.22
CA HIS A 184 -3.83 18.44 -0.34
C HIS A 184 -3.70 18.76 -1.84
N SER A 185 -3.86 17.75 -2.69
CA SER A 185 -3.98 17.95 -4.14
C SER A 185 -5.38 18.48 -4.50
N ASP A 186 -5.64 19.75 -4.18
CA ASP A 186 -6.80 20.48 -4.75
C ASP A 186 -6.48 20.87 -6.21
N ILE A 187 -6.36 19.87 -7.08
CA ILE A 187 -6.39 20.08 -8.53
C ILE A 187 -7.45 19.16 -9.13
N ILE A 188 -8.71 19.55 -8.89
CA ILE A 188 -9.74 19.29 -9.89
C ILE A 188 -9.42 20.18 -11.09
N SER A 189 -8.73 19.64 -12.09
CA SER A 189 -8.89 20.14 -13.46
C SER A 189 -8.95 18.98 -14.44
N ARG A 190 -10.17 18.56 -14.78
CA ARG A 190 -10.57 18.25 -16.15
C ARG A 190 -12.00 18.72 -16.36
#